data_AF-A0A964Z5N9-F1
#
_entry.id   AF-A0A964Z5N9-F1
#
_cell.length_a   1.000
_cell.length_b   1.000
_cell.length_c   1.000
_cell.angle_alpha   90.00
_cell.angle_beta   90.00
_cell.angle_gamma   90.00
#
_symmetry.space_group_name_H-M   'P 1'
#
loop_
_entity.id
_entity.type
_entity.pdbx_description
1 polymer ?
#
loop_
_entity_poly.entity_id
_entity_poly.type
_entity_poly.pdbx_seq_one_letter_code
_entity_poly.pdbx_strand_id
1 'polypeptide(L)'
;MRPRSLDDIVGQQHLLGPKSPLRRLIESDRLSSVILWGPPGTGKTTIAEVIAVVTRREFVRLSAVTSGVKDVRETIDAARA
;
A
#
# COMPACT_ATOMS: atom_id res chain seq x y z
N MET A 1 2.65 7.06 16.17
CA MET A 1 3.60 7.44 15.10
C MET A 1 3.19 6.69 13.83
N ARG A 2 3.18 7.32 12.65
CA ARG A 2 2.84 6.63 11.39
C ARG A 2 4.12 5.99 10.80
N PRO A 3 4.16 4.68 10.54
CA PRO A 3 5.31 3.98 9.95
C PRO A 3 5.85 4.66 8.69
N ARG A 4 7.18 4.69 8.52
CA ARG A 4 7.85 5.25 7.33
C ARG A 4 8.66 4.20 6.57
N SER A 5 8.95 3.07 7.21
CA SER A 5 9.65 1.92 6.62
C SER A 5 8.89 0.62 6.90
N LEU A 6 9.26 -0.46 6.20
CA LEU A 6 8.69 -1.78 6.47
C LEU A 6 9.02 -2.29 7.88
N ASP A 7 10.15 -1.86 8.44
CA ASP A 7 10.61 -2.27 9.77
C ASP A 7 9.81 -1.59 10.90
N ASP A 8 9.16 -0.45 10.61
CA ASP A 8 8.27 0.23 11.57
C ASP A 8 6.91 -0.47 11.73
N ILE A 9 6.60 -1.48 10.90
CA ILE A 9 5.31 -2.16 10.91
C ILE A 9 5.30 -3.27 11.97
N VAL A 10 4.45 -3.10 12.98
CA VAL A 10 4.29 -4.04 14.08
C VAL A 10 3.18 -5.05 13.78
N GLY A 11 3.41 -6.33 14.12
CA GLY A 11 2.40 -7.40 14.06
C GLY A 11 2.24 -8.08 12.69
N GLN A 12 2.97 -7.63 11.66
CA GLN A 12 2.87 -8.15 10.28
C GLN A 12 4.15 -8.85 9.81
N GLN A 13 4.97 -9.34 10.73
CA GLN A 13 6.27 -10.00 10.45
C GLN A 13 6.13 -11.24 9.56
N HIS A 14 5.00 -11.94 9.64
CA HIS A 14 4.70 -13.08 8.77
C HIS A 14 4.54 -12.68 7.29
N LEU A 15 4.11 -11.44 7.02
CA LEU A 15 3.99 -10.88 5.66
C LEU A 15 5.17 -10.03 5.24
N LEU A 16 5.82 -9.34 6.18
CA LEU A 16 6.81 -8.27 5.92
C LEU A 16 8.17 -8.54 6.59
N GLY A 17 8.38 -9.74 7.11
CA GLY A 17 9.67 -10.14 7.66
C GLY A 17 10.76 -10.19 6.58
N PRO A 18 12.06 -10.14 6.94
CA PRO A 18 13.19 -9.99 6.00
C PRO A 18 13.25 -11.03 4.87
N LYS A 19 12.64 -12.21 5.03
CA LYS A 19 12.65 -13.29 4.03
C LYS A 19 11.30 -13.46 3.32
N SER A 20 10.30 -12.67 3.67
CA SER A 20 8.96 -12.77 3.10
C SER A 20 8.99 -12.44 1.59
N PRO A 21 8.22 -13.17 0.76
CA PRO A 21 8.13 -12.87 -0.67
C PRO A 21 7.62 -11.45 -0.93
N LEU A 22 6.62 -10.99 -0.15
CA LEU A 22 6.03 -9.67 -0.30
C LEU A 22 7.06 -8.56 -0.02
N ARG A 23 7.86 -8.66 1.05
CA ARG A 23 8.94 -7.69 1.33
C ARG A 23 9.93 -7.62 0.18
N ARG A 24 10.37 -8.76 -0.35
CA ARG A 24 11.30 -8.79 -1.50
C ARG A 24 10.72 -8.12 -2.75
N LEU A 25 9.43 -8.33 -3.03
CA LEU A 25 8.76 -7.67 -4.16
C LEU A 25 8.64 -6.16 -3.98
N ILE A 26 8.36 -5.70 -2.74
CA ILE A 26 8.31 -4.28 -2.40
C ILE A 26 9.69 -3.64 -2.52
N GLU A 27 10.71 -4.22 -1.88
CA GLU A 27 12.08 -3.68 -1.85
C GLU A 27 12.76 -3.70 -3.23
N SER A 28 12.37 -4.62 -4.12
CA SER A 28 12.86 -4.66 -5.50
C SER A 28 12.04 -3.79 -6.48
N ASP A 29 11.02 -3.07 -6.00
CA ASP A 29 10.06 -2.30 -6.81
C ASP A 29 9.45 -3.13 -7.96
N ARG A 30 9.14 -4.40 -7.68
CA ARG A 30 8.51 -5.35 -8.61
C ARG A 30 7.08 -5.72 -8.20
N LEU A 31 6.51 -5.00 -7.25
CA LEU A 31 5.14 -5.20 -6.83
C LEU A 31 4.19 -4.65 -7.91
N SER A 32 3.29 -5.52 -8.40
CA SER A 32 2.21 -5.13 -9.30
C SER A 32 0.95 -4.78 -8.49
N SER A 33 -0.16 -5.47 -8.71
CA SER A 33 -1.42 -5.25 -7.99
C SER A 33 -1.55 -6.19 -6.79
N VAL A 34 -2.01 -5.66 -5.65
CA VAL A 34 -2.19 -6.44 -4.42
C VAL A 34 -3.52 -6.10 -3.77
N ILE A 35 -4.16 -7.12 -3.19
CA ILE A 35 -5.29 -6.96 -2.28
C ILE A 35 -4.81 -7.27 -0.87
N LEU A 36 -4.88 -6.29 0.03
CA LEU A 36 -4.60 -6.48 1.46
C LEU A 36 -5.91 -6.79 2.19
N TRP A 37 -6.03 -8.00 2.76
CA TRP A 37 -7.25 -8.45 3.42
C TRP A 37 -7.02 -8.73 4.91
N GLY A 38 -7.98 -8.34 5.75
CA GLY A 38 -7.96 -8.60 7.18
C GLY A 38 -8.91 -7.71 7.98
N PRO A 39 -9.12 -8.02 9.28
CA PRO A 39 -10.01 -7.28 10.19
C PRO A 39 -9.75 -5.75 10.24
N PRO A 40 -10.69 -4.94 10.72
CA PRO A 40 -10.44 -3.51 10.96
C PRO A 40 -9.25 -3.33 11.93
N GLY A 41 -8.45 -2.28 11.70
CA GLY A 41 -7.30 -1.97 12.56
C GLY A 41 -6.02 -2.78 12.32
N THR A 42 -5.99 -3.76 11.41
CA THR A 42 -4.78 -4.58 11.15
C THR A 42 -3.68 -3.90 10.35
N GLY A 43 -3.84 -2.61 10.01
CA GLY A 43 -2.80 -1.82 9.34
C GLY A 43 -2.80 -1.88 7.80
N LYS A 44 -3.84 -2.40 7.15
CA LYS A 44 -3.93 -2.49 5.67
C LYS A 44 -3.56 -1.18 4.95
N THR A 45 -4.21 -0.08 5.33
CA THR A 45 -3.96 1.24 4.74
C THR A 45 -2.54 1.73 5.05
N THR A 46 -2.04 1.46 6.26
CA THR A 46 -0.69 1.82 6.68
C THR A 46 0.37 1.06 5.89
N ILE A 47 0.17 -0.23 5.64
CA ILE A 47 1.06 -1.04 4.79
C ILE A 47 1.09 -0.46 3.37
N ALA A 48 -0.07 -0.14 2.80
CA ALA A 48 -0.15 0.42 1.45
C ALA A 48 0.58 1.77 1.33
N GLU A 49 0.50 2.62 2.36
CA GLU A 49 1.24 3.88 2.43
C GLU A 49 2.76 3.68 2.51
N VAL A 50 3.21 2.75 3.36
CA VAL A 50 4.64 2.43 3.46
C VAL A 50 5.16 1.86 2.15
N ILE A 51 4.39 1.01 1.46
CA ILE A 51 4.77 0.48 0.14
C ILE A 51 5.00 1.63 -0.84
N ALA A 52 4.11 2.63 -0.88
CA ALA A 52 4.27 3.80 -1.74
C ALA A 52 5.54 4.59 -1.40
N VAL A 53 5.85 4.78 -0.12
CA VAL A 53 7.11 5.43 0.31
C VAL A 53 8.34 4.66 -0.14
N VAL A 54 8.37 3.33 0.10
CA VAL A 54 9.53 2.48 -0.26
C VAL A 54 9.74 2.40 -1.77
N THR A 55 8.65 2.30 -2.53
CA THR A 55 8.68 2.26 -4.01
C THR A 55 8.75 3.64 -4.66
N ARG A 56 8.77 4.73 -3.86
CA ARG A 56 8.76 6.12 -4.32
C ARG A 56 7.62 6.45 -5.29
N ARG A 57 6.44 5.91 -5.01
CA ARG A 57 5.20 6.11 -5.79
C ARG A 57 4.27 7.07 -5.07
N GLU A 58 3.41 7.74 -5.84
CA GLU A 58 2.31 8.50 -5.28
C GLU A 58 1.26 7.57 -4.66
N PHE A 59 0.66 7.99 -3.55
CA PHE A 59 -0.37 7.23 -2.85
C PHE A 59 -1.71 7.97 -2.86
N VAL A 60 -2.66 7.46 -3.64
CA VAL A 60 -4.03 7.99 -3.70
C VAL A 60 -4.99 7.07 -2.96
N ARG A 61 -5.79 7.62 -2.06
CA ARG A 61 -6.83 6.87 -1.31
C ARG A 61 -8.18 7.08 -1.96
N LEU A 62 -8.81 5.99 -2.40
CA LEU A 62 -10.19 5.95 -2.84
C LEU A 62 -11.00 5.07 -1.88
N SER A 63 -12.22 5.48 -1.56
CA SER A 63 -13.11 4.75 -0.66
C SER A 63 -14.37 4.36 -1.42
N ALA A 64 -14.71 3.08 -1.45
CA ALA A 64 -15.93 2.60 -2.10
C ALA A 64 -17.22 3.18 -1.48
N VAL A 65 -17.13 3.77 -0.28
CA VAL A 65 -18.27 4.40 0.40
C VAL A 65 -18.49 5.84 -0.06
N THR A 66 -17.41 6.58 -0.36
CA THR A 66 -17.48 8.02 -0.62
C THR A 66 -17.02 8.42 -2.02
N SER A 67 -16.29 7.57 -2.72
CA SER A 67 -15.76 7.80 -4.05
C SER A 67 -16.70 7.22 -5.11
N GLY A 68 -17.08 8.06 -6.08
CA GLY A 68 -17.85 7.66 -7.24
C GLY A 68 -16.99 7.34 -8.46
N VAL A 69 -17.66 7.00 -9.57
CA VAL A 69 -16.99 6.70 -10.86
C VAL A 69 -16.14 7.88 -11.35
N LYS A 70 -16.58 9.12 -11.08
CA LYS A 70 -15.86 10.34 -11.47
C LYS A 70 -14.48 10.42 -10.79
N ASP A 71 -14.42 10.24 -9.47
CA ASP A 71 -13.17 10.32 -8.71
C ASP A 71 -12.16 9.26 -9.16
N VAL A 72 -12.65 8.05 -9.47
CA VAL A 72 -11.82 6.95 -9.99
C VAL A 72 -11.21 7.32 -11.35
N ARG A 73 -12.01 7.87 -12.27
CA ARG A 73 -11.53 8.27 -13.60
C ARG A 73 -10.50 9.39 -13.52
N GLU A 74 -10.76 10.42 -12.73
CA GLU A 74 -9.84 11.54 -12.54
C GLU A 74 -8.49 11.07 -11.96
N THR A 75 -8.51 10.13 -11.01
CA THR A 75 -7.29 9.53 -10.46
C THR A 75 -6.50 8.75 -11.51
N ILE A 76 -7.19 7.97 -12.35
CA ILE A 76 -6.54 7.20 -13.44
C ILE A 76 -5.92 8.14 -14.47
N ASP A 77 -6.61 9.21 -14.84
CA ASP A 77 -6.12 10.18 -15.81
C ASP A 77 -4.91 10.96 -15.26
N ALA A 78 -4.93 11.34 -13.99
CA ALA A 78 -3.79 11.96 -13.32
C ALA A 78 -2.55 11.04 -13.30
N ALA A 79 -2.74 9.72 -13.14
CA ALA A 79 -1.65 8.75 -13.11
C ALA A 79 -1.03 8.45 -14.49
N ARG A 80 -1.64 8.91 -15.59
CA ARG A 80 -1.12 8.73 -16.96
C ARG A 80 -0.22 9.88 -17.43
N ALA A 81 -0.29 11.04 -16.76
CA ALA A 81 0.48 12.24 -17.09
C ALA A 81 1.91 12.15 -16.54
#